data_AF-A0A2W6BJ07-F1
#
_entry.id   AF-A0A2W6BJ07-F1
#
_cell.length_a   1.000
_cell.length_b   1.000
_cell.length_c   1.000
_cell.angle_alpha   90.00
_cell.angle_beta   90.00
_cell.angle_gamma   90.00
#
_symmetry.space_group_name_H-M   'P 1'
#
loop_
_entity.id
_entity.type
_entity.pdbx_description
1 polymer ?
#
loop_
_entity_poly.entity_id
_entity_poly.type
_entity_poly.pdbx_seq_one_letter_code
_entity_poly.pdbx_strand_id
1 'polypeptide(L)' 'YADTRKGRRPSFIDAAPPLVAAPLVEQFVAAVSAHGLRVATGQFQAEMLVEIHNDGPFTIVISDDE' A
#
# COMPACT_ATOMS: atom_id res chain seq x y z
N TYR A 1 -0.77 -8.13 4.52
CA TYR A 1 -1.17 -8.01 5.94
C TYR A 1 -2.61 -8.38 6.29
N ALA A 2 -3.58 -8.45 5.35
CA ALA A 2 -4.90 -9.00 5.68
C ALA A 2 -4.84 -10.53 5.80
N ASP A 3 -4.83 -11.09 7.00
CA ASP A 3 -4.88 -12.54 7.22
C ASP A 3 -6.32 -13.04 7.15
N THR A 4 -6.61 -13.84 6.12
CA THR A 4 -7.94 -14.41 5.83
C THR A 4 -8.05 -15.90 6.16
N ARG A 5 -7.03 -16.51 6.79
CA ARG A 5 -6.97 -17.97 7.02
C ARG A 5 -7.97 -18.46 8.08
N LYS A 6 -8.46 -17.58 8.96
CA LYS A 6 -9.32 -17.94 10.12
C LYS A 6 -10.77 -17.48 9.97
N GLY A 7 -11.41 -17.85 8.86
CA GLY A 7 -12.85 -17.61 8.63
C GLY A 7 -13.15 -16.40 7.74
N ARG A 8 -14.35 -15.82 7.87
CA ARG A 8 -14.85 -14.77 6.96
C ARG A 8 -14.41 -13.35 7.30
N ARG A 9 -13.90 -13.11 8.52
CA ARG A 9 -13.43 -11.78 8.95
C ARG A 9 -11.90 -11.74 8.86
N PRO A 10 -11.30 -10.90 7.99
CA PRO A 10 -9.86 -10.75 7.96
C PRO A 10 -9.33 -10.15 9.27
N SER A 11 -8.13 -10.58 9.66
CA SER A 11 -7.32 -9.95 10.71
C SER A 11 -6.27 -9.05 10.08
N PHE A 12 -5.88 -7.98 10.78
CA PHE A 12 -4.85 -7.03 10.35
C PHE A 12 -3.80 -6.83 11.45
N ILE A 13 -3.60 -7.83 12.30
CA ILE A 13 -2.72 -7.75 13.47
C ILE A 13 -1.25 -7.46 13.09
N ASP A 14 -0.83 -7.90 11.91
CA ASP A 14 0.52 -7.70 11.39
C ASP A 14 0.69 -6.33 10.69
N ALA A 15 -0.40 -5.57 10.48
CA ALA A 15 -0.31 -4.24 9.89
C ALA A 15 0.20 -3.23 10.94
N ALA A 16 1.15 -2.37 10.54
CA ALA A 16 1.65 -1.31 11.39
C ALA A 16 0.53 -0.34 11.81
N PRO A 17 0.51 0.15 13.07
CA PRO A 17 -0.44 1.16 13.51
C PRO A 17 -0.32 2.47 12.71
N PRO A 18 -1.38 3.27 12.58
CA PRO A 18 -1.38 4.48 11.75
C PRO A 18 -0.26 5.47 12.05
N LEU A 19 0.07 5.70 13.33
CA LEU A 19 1.14 6.60 13.74
C LEU A 19 2.53 6.15 13.29
N VAL A 20 2.71 4.83 13.10
CA VAL A 20 3.94 4.25 12.56
C VAL A 20 3.89 4.22 11.03
N ALA A 21 2.74 3.85 10.45
CA ALA A 21 2.57 3.70 9.01
C ALA A 21 2.61 5.02 8.23
N ALA A 22 2.02 6.10 8.76
CA ALA A 22 1.98 7.41 8.08
C ALA A 22 3.38 7.91 7.67
N PRO A 23 4.37 8.03 8.58
CA PRO A 23 5.71 8.49 8.20
C PRO A 23 6.43 7.50 7.27
N LEU A 24 6.14 6.20 7.36
CA LEU A 24 6.72 5.20 6.44
C LEU A 24 6.19 5.37 5.02
N VAL A 25 4.90 5.65 4.85
CA VAL A 25 4.30 5.93 3.53
C VAL A 25 4.93 7.18 2.92
N GLU A 26 5.09 8.25 3.71
CA GLU A 26 5.75 9.48 3.26
C GLU A 26 7.21 9.25 2.85
N GLN A 27 7.97 8.50 3.66
CA GLN A 27 9.36 8.14 3.35
C GLN A 27 9.47 7.31 2.07
N PHE A 28 8.56 6.35 1.87
CA PHE A 28 8.52 5.54 0.66
C PHE A 28 8.26 6.39 -0.58
N VAL A 29 7.25 7.28 -0.53
CA VAL A 29 6.96 8.22 -1.62
C VAL A 29 8.16 9.09 -1.94
N ALA A 30 8.84 9.62 -0.92
CA ALA A 30 10.03 10.45 -1.10
C ALA A 30 11.19 9.66 -1.74
N ALA A 31 11.43 8.43 -1.29
CA ALA A 31 12.47 7.57 -1.84
C ALA A 31 12.22 7.25 -3.32
N VAL A 32 10.99 6.89 -3.69
CA VAL A 32 10.64 6.62 -5.10
C VAL A 32 10.77 7.90 -5.95
N SER A 33 10.31 9.03 -5.43
CA SER A 33 10.40 10.33 -6.13
C SER A 33 11.84 10.76 -6.38
N ALA A 34 12.78 10.41 -5.47
CA ALA A 34 14.19 10.73 -5.61
C ALA A 34 14.86 10.09 -6.84
N HIS A 35 14.26 9.05 -7.42
CA HIS A 35 14.69 8.46 -8.69
C HIS A 35 14.31 9.29 -9.93
N GLY A 36 13.74 10.48 -9.76
CA GLY A 36 13.35 11.38 -10.85
C GLY A 36 12.05 10.99 -11.54
N LEU A 37 11.25 10.13 -10.91
CA LEU A 37 9.95 9.67 -11.42
C LEU A 37 8.85 10.66 -11.05
N ARG A 38 7.83 10.78 -11.91
CA ARG A 38 6.59 11.44 -11.54
C ARG A 38 5.79 10.51 -10.62
N VAL A 39 5.73 10.86 -9.34
CA VAL A 39 4.97 10.10 -8.34
C VAL A 39 3.72 10.90 -7.95
N ALA A 40 2.54 10.34 -8.23
CA ALA A 40 1.27 10.87 -7.74
C ALA A 40 0.85 10.08 -6.49
N THR A 41 0.20 10.76 -5.54
CA THR A 41 -0.27 10.15 -4.29
C THR A 41 -1.75 10.42 -4.06
N GLY A 42 -2.38 9.55 -3.26
CA GLY A 42 -3.66 9.85 -2.61
C GLY A 42 -3.47 10.49 -1.24
N GLN A 43 -4.43 10.27 -0.35
CA GLN A 43 -4.40 10.75 1.03
C GLN A 43 -4.41 9.56 2.01
N PHE A 44 -3.43 9.49 2.90
CA PHE A 44 -3.33 8.43 3.91
C PHE A 44 -4.54 8.48 4.87
N GLN A 45 -5.10 7.32 5.20
CA GLN A 45 -6.31 7.15 6.02
C GLN A 45 -7.60 7.81 5.50
N ALA A 46 -7.63 8.30 4.26
CA ALA A 46 -8.86 8.75 3.63
C ALA A 46 -9.59 7.58 2.95
N GLU A 47 -10.92 7.63 2.95
CA GLU A 47 -11.72 6.86 2.01
C GLU A 47 -11.49 7.42 0.60
N MET A 48 -11.16 6.55 -0.35
CA MET A 48 -10.81 6.95 -1.71
C MET A 48 -11.44 6.01 -2.73
N LEU A 49 -11.87 6.57 -3.86
CA LEU A 49 -12.18 5.81 -5.07
C LEU A 49 -10.95 5.89 -5.98
N VAL A 50 -10.31 4.76 -6.22
CA VAL A 50 -9.12 4.67 -7.09
C VAL A 50 -9.53 4.08 -8.43
N GLU A 51 -9.45 4.88 -9.47
CA GLU A 51 -9.66 4.44 -10.84
C GLU A 51 -8.34 3.88 -11.41
N ILE A 52 -8.38 2.69 -12.01
CA ILE A 52 -7.22 2.06 -12.64
C ILE A 52 -7.60 1.47 -13.99
N HIS A 53 -6.84 1.84 -15.03
CA HIS A 53 -6.97 1.30 -16.39
C HIS A 53 -5.80 0.35 -16.61
N ASN A 54 -5.98 -0.93 -16.31
CA ASN A 54 -4.92 -1.93 -16.38
C ASN A 54 -4.77 -2.49 -17.80
N ASP A 55 -3.88 -1.89 -18.60
CA ASP A 55 -3.60 -2.29 -19.99
C ASP A 55 -2.69 -3.54 -20.02
N GLY A 56 -3.26 -4.69 -20.37
CA GLY A 56 -2.67 -6.03 -20.18
C GLY A 56 -3.75 -7.11 -20.00
N PRO A 57 -4.18 -7.46 -18.77
CA PRO A 57 -3.72 -7.00 -17.45
C PRO A 57 -2.51 -7.78 -16.96
N PHE A 58 -1.58 -7.08 -16.30
CA PHE A 58 -0.42 -7.69 -15.65
C PHE A 58 -0.31 -7.16 -14.22
N THR A 59 -0.12 -8.06 -13.26
CA THR A 59 -0.09 -7.72 -11.84
C THR A 59 1.06 -8.46 -11.18
N ILE A 60 1.98 -7.70 -10.57
CA ILE A 60 3.07 -8.23 -9.76
C ILE A 60 2.76 -7.89 -8.31
N VAL A 61 2.94 -8.88 -7.43
CA VAL A 61 2.91 -8.70 -5.97
C VAL A 61 4.33 -8.93 -5.45
N ILE A 62 4.83 -8.01 -4.63
CA ILE A 62 6.14 -8.08 -4.00
C ILE A 62 5.93 -8.00 -2.49
N SER A 63 6.67 -8.82 -1.74
CA SER A 63 6.68 -8.88 -0.29
C SER A 63 8.13 -9.04 0.16
N ASP A 64 8.51 -8.37 1.25
CA ASP A 64 9.76 -8.62 1.96
C ASP A 64 9.56 -9.57 3.16
N ASP A 65 8.31 -9.78 3.59
CA ASP A 65 7.92 -10.91 4.41
C ASP A 65 8.11 -12.20 3.59
N GLU A 66 8.90 -13.16 4.08
CA GLU A 66 8.96 -14.52 3.52
C GLU A 66 7.62 -15.27 3.61
#